data_AF-A0A7J6PW46-F1
#
_entry.id   AF-A0A7J6PW46-F1
#
_cell.length_a   1.000
_cell.length_b   1.000
_cell.length_c   1.000
_cell.angle_alpha   90.00
_cell.angle_beta   90.00
_cell.angle_gamma   90.00
#
_symmetry.space_group_name_H-M   'P 1'
#
loop_
_entity.id
_entity.type
_entity.pdbx_description
1 polymer ?
#
loop_
_entity_poly.entity_id
_entity_poly.type
_entity_poly.pdbx_seq_one_letter_code
_entity_poly.pdbx_strand_id
1 'polypeptide(L)'
;MQVILNCDEYDNGCHGGDPMTAFKFIKEAGGIPDETCQGFVAEGRDTGRTCEATDICRDCNFNGCFPRKRYPVWEIAEYGEVNGTEAMMAEIAHRGPIACSIAVTEAFEKNYTDFKVFEDTTGSTEPEHEIAVVGYGTTPDGVPYWIGRNSWGHYWGHNGFFRIVRGKNNLGIEGDCAWAVPANEGRPKIVQQEAGFLPPKTKTTGSAASRAGCLRRALGGRAPGSRAGVLPRVASTAKVPDALDWRNVSGVTSYTTWDKNQHIPQYCGSCWAQAVTSMLSDRISIQRNGTWPPINLAPQVLINCEYGGDCEGGDPDQALSKIQWHGLPDQTCQAYLAHDVGKCDAMHRCEECFGGNTSETLWPGTCHAITKYKKWYVSDFGSVTGAEDMKKEILVNGPISCGVSATEKFEAYTGGIYEEEQGLVAVNHEISVAGWGVSEDGIEYWIGRNSWGTYWGEDGWFRIRMYENNLNIESDCYWGIPTDQKPEVESSVEVEVAL
;
A
#
# COMPACT_ATOMS: atom_id res chain seq x y z
N MET A 1 -5.59 -7.10 8.87
CA MET A 1 -6.93 -6.68 9.35
C MET A 1 -8.04 -7.58 8.83
N GLN A 2 -8.22 -7.74 7.51
CA GLN A 2 -9.35 -8.48 6.93
C GLN A 2 -9.53 -9.93 7.44
N VAL A 3 -8.44 -10.65 7.67
CA VAL A 3 -8.50 -12.02 8.22
C VAL A 3 -9.11 -12.05 9.63
N ILE A 4 -8.85 -11.04 10.47
CA ILE A 4 -9.48 -10.93 11.79
C ILE A 4 -11.00 -10.80 11.62
N LEU A 5 -11.45 -9.89 10.75
CA LEU A 5 -12.89 -9.69 10.47
C LEU A 5 -13.59 -10.95 9.92
N ASN A 6 -12.88 -11.77 9.17
CA ASN A 6 -13.41 -12.99 8.56
C ASN A 6 -13.42 -14.19 9.53
N CYS A 7 -12.40 -14.30 10.38
CA CYS A 7 -12.05 -15.55 11.07
C CYS A 7 -12.10 -15.47 12.59
N ASP A 8 -12.08 -14.27 13.17
CA ASP A 8 -12.20 -14.11 14.61
C ASP A 8 -13.62 -14.50 15.06
N GLU A 9 -13.68 -15.40 16.04
CA GLU A 9 -14.95 -15.83 16.66
C GLU A 9 -15.17 -15.19 18.04
N TYR A 10 -14.20 -14.46 18.56
CA TYR A 10 -14.30 -13.73 19.82
C TYR A 10 -14.96 -12.36 19.63
N ASP A 11 -14.74 -11.75 18.47
CA ASP A 11 -15.28 -10.45 18.09
C ASP A 11 -16.46 -10.55 17.10
N ASN A 12 -17.11 -9.42 16.81
CA ASN A 12 -18.33 -9.35 16.00
C ASN A 12 -18.07 -8.86 14.57
N GLY A 13 -16.87 -9.10 14.04
CA GLY A 13 -16.46 -8.64 12.72
C GLY A 13 -16.60 -7.12 12.58
N CYS A 14 -17.37 -6.65 11.61
CA CYS A 14 -17.59 -5.22 11.39
C CYS A 14 -18.57 -4.56 12.39
N HIS A 15 -19.23 -5.32 13.26
CA HIS A 15 -20.11 -4.79 14.32
C HIS A 15 -19.37 -4.53 15.65
N GLY A 16 -18.04 -4.53 15.62
CA GLY A 16 -17.19 -4.18 16.76
C GLY A 16 -16.40 -5.37 17.31
N GLY A 17 -15.45 -5.04 18.17
CA GLY A 17 -14.52 -5.96 18.80
C GLY A 17 -13.60 -5.21 19.73
N ASP A 18 -12.75 -5.95 20.43
CA ASP A 18 -11.81 -5.42 21.42
C ASP A 18 -10.36 -5.85 21.09
N PRO A 19 -9.35 -5.01 21.38
CA PRO A 19 -7.96 -5.36 21.11
C PRO A 19 -7.46 -6.65 21.79
N MET A 20 -7.88 -6.96 23.01
CA MET A 20 -7.45 -8.17 23.73
C MET A 20 -7.97 -9.45 23.07
N THR A 21 -9.22 -9.47 22.62
CA THR A 21 -9.80 -10.60 21.88
C THR A 21 -9.17 -10.77 20.51
N ALA A 22 -8.91 -9.66 19.80
CA ALA A 22 -8.18 -9.70 18.54
C ALA A 22 -6.74 -10.24 18.70
N PHE A 23 -6.01 -9.80 19.74
CA PHE A 23 -4.67 -10.32 20.03
C PHE A 23 -4.67 -11.79 20.45
N LYS A 24 -5.69 -12.20 21.23
CA LYS A 24 -5.92 -13.61 21.56
C LYS A 24 -6.12 -14.44 20.30
N PHE A 25 -6.98 -14.00 19.38
CA PHE A 25 -7.20 -14.68 18.11
C PHE A 25 -5.89 -14.82 17.33
N ILE A 26 -5.14 -13.73 17.12
CA ILE A 26 -3.87 -13.77 16.38
C ILE A 26 -2.88 -14.76 17.04
N LYS A 27 -2.81 -14.77 18.37
CA LYS A 27 -1.95 -15.70 19.12
C LYS A 27 -2.35 -17.16 18.92
N GLU A 28 -3.64 -17.47 19.07
CA GLU A 28 -4.17 -18.83 18.99
C GLU A 28 -4.21 -19.38 17.55
N ALA A 29 -4.42 -18.50 16.56
CA ALA A 29 -4.36 -18.83 15.14
C ALA A 29 -2.94 -19.16 14.65
N GLY A 30 -1.90 -18.87 15.46
CA GLY A 30 -0.51 -19.00 15.02
C GLY A 30 -0.10 -17.91 14.03
N GLY A 31 -0.70 -16.72 14.17
CA GLY A 31 -0.45 -15.54 13.37
C GLY A 31 -1.47 -15.28 12.26
N ILE A 32 -1.38 -14.09 11.67
CA ILE A 32 -2.21 -13.68 10.53
C ILE A 32 -1.33 -13.20 9.37
N PRO A 33 -1.76 -13.34 8.10
CA PRO A 33 -1.02 -12.81 6.98
C PRO A 33 -1.19 -11.29 6.84
N ASP A 34 -0.39 -10.69 5.96
CA ASP A 34 -0.50 -9.28 5.60
C ASP A 34 -1.67 -9.00 4.64
N GLU A 35 -1.85 -7.73 4.29
CA GLU A 35 -2.94 -7.28 3.41
C GLU A 35 -2.77 -7.70 1.95
N THR A 36 -1.59 -8.20 1.56
CA THR A 36 -1.38 -8.75 0.22
C THR A 36 -1.98 -10.16 0.07
N CYS A 37 -2.37 -10.80 1.17
CA CYS A 37 -3.16 -12.03 1.17
C CYS A 37 -4.68 -11.79 1.14
N GLN A 38 -5.14 -10.70 1.76
CA GLN A 38 -6.54 -10.24 1.80
C GLN A 38 -6.58 -8.72 1.98
N GLY A 39 -6.88 -7.99 0.91
CA GLY A 39 -7.15 -6.57 0.99
C GLY A 39 -8.36 -6.28 1.87
N PHE A 40 -8.32 -5.18 2.61
CA PHE A 40 -9.48 -4.72 3.37
C PHE A 40 -10.62 -4.36 2.43
N VAL A 41 -11.78 -4.96 2.65
CA VAL A 41 -12.99 -4.73 1.85
C VAL A 41 -14.15 -4.20 2.68
N ALA A 42 -13.88 -3.85 3.95
CA ALA A 42 -14.90 -3.45 4.92
C ALA A 42 -16.10 -4.40 4.85
N GLU A 43 -15.87 -5.69 5.10
CA GLU A 43 -16.85 -6.78 5.27
C GLU A 43 -16.24 -7.80 6.24
N GLY A 44 -17.06 -8.63 6.88
CA GLY A 44 -16.61 -9.64 7.83
C GLY A 44 -17.55 -10.82 7.89
N ARG A 45 -17.31 -11.73 8.85
CA ARG A 45 -18.14 -12.92 9.06
C ARG A 45 -19.61 -12.56 9.31
N ASP A 46 -19.80 -11.50 10.07
CA ASP A 46 -21.07 -10.86 10.39
C ASP A 46 -21.83 -10.36 9.15
N THR A 47 -21.13 -10.06 8.06
CA THR A 47 -21.71 -9.60 6.79
C THR A 47 -21.70 -10.68 5.71
N GLY A 48 -21.48 -11.94 6.10
CA GLY A 48 -21.56 -13.11 5.21
C GLY A 48 -20.24 -13.59 4.61
N ARG A 49 -19.09 -13.02 5.00
CA ARG A 49 -17.79 -13.61 4.68
C ARG A 49 -17.60 -14.93 5.44
N THR A 50 -16.77 -15.80 4.89
CA THR A 50 -16.38 -17.06 5.52
C THR A 50 -14.95 -17.00 6.03
N CYS A 51 -14.53 -18.03 6.77
CA CYS A 51 -13.12 -18.24 7.14
C CYS A 51 -12.56 -19.47 6.40
N GLU A 52 -12.75 -19.51 5.08
CA GLU A 52 -12.15 -20.57 4.27
C GLU A 52 -10.70 -20.23 3.92
N ALA A 53 -9.95 -21.18 3.36
CA ALA A 53 -8.56 -20.93 2.96
C ALA A 53 -8.42 -19.71 2.01
N THR A 54 -9.41 -19.49 1.16
CA THR A 54 -9.50 -18.31 0.28
C THR A 54 -9.81 -17.01 1.01
N ASP A 55 -10.32 -17.05 2.25
CA ASP A 55 -10.58 -15.87 3.07
C ASP A 55 -9.43 -15.54 4.02
N ILE A 56 -8.40 -16.40 4.05
CA ILE A 56 -7.15 -16.19 4.80
C ILE A 56 -6.06 -15.66 3.87
N CYS A 57 -5.79 -16.33 2.75
CA CYS A 57 -4.84 -15.83 1.75
C CYS A 57 -5.25 -16.31 0.35
N ARG A 58 -5.59 -15.35 -0.52
CA ARG A 58 -6.01 -15.63 -1.89
C ARG A 58 -5.14 -14.91 -2.90
N ASP A 59 -5.28 -15.40 -4.11
CA ASP A 59 -4.81 -14.78 -5.33
C ASP A 59 -5.88 -15.07 -6.38
N CYS A 60 -6.01 -14.20 -7.37
CA CYS A 60 -7.03 -14.37 -8.40
C CYS A 60 -6.42 -14.22 -9.78
N ASN A 61 -7.01 -14.92 -10.72
CA ASN A 61 -6.77 -14.73 -12.13
C ASN A 61 -8.13 -14.65 -12.85
N PHE A 62 -8.12 -14.60 -14.18
CA PHE A 62 -9.34 -14.56 -14.98
C PHE A 62 -10.27 -15.79 -14.81
N ASN A 63 -9.80 -16.89 -14.20
CA ASN A 63 -10.65 -18.04 -13.86
C ASN A 63 -11.24 -17.97 -12.46
N GLY A 64 -11.00 -16.88 -11.73
CA GLY A 64 -11.44 -16.67 -10.35
C GLY A 64 -10.31 -16.79 -9.33
N CYS A 65 -10.70 -16.73 -8.06
CA CYS A 65 -9.79 -16.73 -6.92
C CYS A 65 -9.51 -18.13 -6.40
N PHE A 66 -8.30 -18.34 -5.88
CA PHE A 66 -7.86 -19.60 -5.30
C PHE A 66 -6.99 -19.35 -4.05
N PRO A 67 -6.94 -20.30 -3.10
CA PRO A 67 -6.16 -20.12 -1.89
C PRO A 67 -4.67 -20.28 -2.18
N ARG A 68 -3.85 -19.40 -1.60
CA ARG A 68 -2.39 -19.58 -1.60
C ARG A 68 -2.02 -20.62 -0.54
N LYS A 69 -1.14 -21.55 -0.90
CA LYS A 69 -0.70 -22.61 0.01
C LYS A 69 0.51 -22.24 0.85
N ARG A 70 1.29 -21.26 0.40
CA ARG A 70 2.53 -20.82 1.04
C ARG A 70 2.52 -19.29 1.08
N TYR A 71 2.59 -18.72 2.27
CA TYR A 71 2.53 -17.27 2.50
C TYR A 71 3.11 -16.94 3.89
N PRO A 72 3.56 -15.69 4.12
CA PRO A 72 4.02 -15.23 5.43
C PRO A 72 2.85 -15.00 6.40
N VAL A 73 3.07 -15.29 7.67
CA VAL A 73 2.19 -14.88 8.78
C VAL A 73 3.00 -14.22 9.90
N TRP A 74 2.36 -13.26 10.58
CA TRP A 74 2.90 -12.53 11.71
C TRP A 74 2.25 -13.01 13.00
N GLU A 75 3.06 -13.54 13.90
CA GLU A 75 2.66 -14.12 15.18
C GLU A 75 2.81 -13.08 16.31
N ILE A 76 2.03 -13.25 17.39
CA ILE A 76 2.20 -12.51 18.65
C ILE A 76 2.96 -13.38 19.64
N ALA A 77 3.97 -12.82 20.33
CA ALA A 77 4.69 -13.48 21.40
C ALA A 77 3.90 -13.47 22.71
N GLU A 78 3.41 -12.30 23.10
CA GLU A 78 2.64 -12.02 24.30
C GLU A 78 1.76 -10.80 24.07
N TYR A 79 0.66 -10.72 24.82
CA TYR A 79 -0.28 -9.61 24.81
C TYR A 79 -0.89 -9.44 26.21
N GLY A 80 -1.43 -8.27 26.49
CA GLY A 80 -2.05 -7.98 27.78
C GLY A 80 -2.66 -6.59 27.84
N GLU A 81 -3.35 -6.33 28.94
CA GLU A 81 -3.96 -5.03 29.21
C GLU A 81 -2.91 -4.04 29.75
N VAL A 82 -3.13 -2.76 29.51
CA VAL A 82 -2.41 -1.65 30.13
C VAL A 82 -3.36 -0.49 30.33
N ASN A 83 -3.32 0.13 31.50
CA ASN A 83 -4.17 1.29 31.79
C ASN A 83 -3.43 2.30 32.66
N GLY A 84 -3.94 3.53 32.66
CA GLY A 84 -3.35 4.63 33.39
C GLY A 84 -2.08 5.17 32.73
N THR A 85 -1.84 6.45 32.98
CA THR A 85 -0.84 7.23 32.26
C THR A 85 0.58 6.68 32.34
N GLU A 86 1.03 6.28 33.53
CA GLU A 86 2.42 5.84 33.74
C GLU A 86 2.70 4.50 33.07
N ALA A 87 1.78 3.53 33.19
CA ALA A 87 1.96 2.21 32.61
C ALA A 87 1.88 2.26 31.09
N MET A 88 0.94 3.01 30.52
CA MET A 88 0.85 3.22 29.07
C MET A 88 2.12 3.87 28.50
N MET A 89 2.67 4.89 29.17
CA MET A 89 3.92 5.51 28.76
C MET A 89 5.08 4.52 28.79
N ALA A 90 5.20 3.74 29.86
CA ALA A 90 6.25 2.73 30.00
C ALA A 90 6.16 1.69 28.88
N GLU A 91 4.94 1.21 28.60
CA GLU A 91 4.69 0.25 27.52
C GLU A 91 5.12 0.81 26.16
N ILE A 92 4.67 2.02 25.84
CA ILE A 92 4.99 2.68 24.57
C ILE A 92 6.48 2.91 24.41
N ALA A 93 7.17 3.35 25.48
CA ALA A 93 8.59 3.64 25.43
C ALA A 93 9.47 2.39 25.25
N HIS A 94 9.04 1.24 25.78
CA HIS A 94 9.84 0.02 25.78
C HIS A 94 9.47 -0.97 24.68
N ARG A 95 8.19 -1.05 24.32
CA ARG A 95 7.65 -2.10 23.44
C ARG A 95 6.82 -1.57 22.26
N GLY A 96 6.55 -0.26 22.23
CA GLY A 96 5.94 0.41 21.08
C GLY A 96 4.41 0.62 21.21
N PRO A 97 3.73 0.94 20.09
CA PRO A 97 2.32 1.37 20.13
C PRO A 97 1.37 0.38 20.80
N ILE A 98 0.31 0.92 21.41
CA ILE A 98 -0.78 0.17 22.04
C ILE A 98 -2.12 0.49 21.38
N ALA A 99 -3.07 -0.43 21.43
CA ALA A 99 -4.44 -0.20 20.99
C ALA A 99 -5.28 0.25 22.20
N CYS A 100 -6.13 1.25 22.03
CA CYS A 100 -6.93 1.84 23.10
C CYS A 100 -8.33 2.18 22.61
N SER A 101 -9.30 2.00 23.49
CA SER A 101 -10.67 2.44 23.27
C SER A 101 -10.83 3.91 23.63
N ILE A 102 -11.71 4.61 22.93
CA ILE A 102 -12.00 6.03 23.14
C ILE A 102 -13.47 6.35 22.86
N ALA A 103 -14.02 7.30 23.61
CA ALA A 103 -15.30 7.93 23.28
C ALA A 103 -15.15 8.89 22.09
N VAL A 104 -16.16 9.01 21.23
CA VAL A 104 -16.11 9.88 20.03
C VAL A 104 -17.15 10.99 20.15
N THR A 105 -16.71 12.17 20.56
CA THR A 105 -17.59 13.35 20.55
C THR A 105 -17.62 14.01 19.17
N GLU A 106 -18.71 14.71 18.85
CA GLU A 106 -18.82 15.46 17.59
C GLU A 106 -17.68 16.47 17.41
N ALA A 107 -17.18 17.05 18.50
CA ALA A 107 -16.04 17.95 18.46
C ALA A 107 -14.74 17.23 18.07
N PHE A 108 -14.54 16.00 18.53
CA PHE A 108 -13.40 15.17 18.16
C PHE A 108 -13.50 14.73 16.69
N GLU A 109 -14.66 14.20 16.29
CA GLU A 109 -14.90 13.67 14.95
C GLU A 109 -14.86 14.77 13.88
N LYS A 110 -15.61 15.86 14.05
CA LYS A 110 -15.87 16.81 12.96
C LYS A 110 -15.02 18.08 13.01
N ASN A 111 -14.54 18.47 14.20
CA ASN A 111 -13.88 19.77 14.38
C ASN A 111 -12.36 19.67 14.54
N TYR A 112 -11.80 18.48 14.75
CA TYR A 112 -10.36 18.29 14.94
C TYR A 112 -9.59 18.41 13.62
N THR A 113 -8.81 19.49 13.43
CA THR A 113 -8.16 19.79 12.14
C THR A 113 -6.75 20.40 12.20
N ASP A 114 -6.29 20.91 13.36
CA ASP A 114 -5.08 21.74 13.45
C ASP A 114 -3.91 21.10 14.22
N PHE A 115 -4.02 19.80 14.50
CA PHE A 115 -3.05 19.00 15.26
C PHE A 115 -2.68 19.57 16.65
N LYS A 116 -3.54 20.44 17.22
CA LYS A 116 -3.40 20.90 18.60
C LYS A 116 -3.76 19.77 19.56
N VAL A 117 -3.40 19.95 20.83
CA VAL A 117 -3.83 19.06 21.90
C VAL A 117 -5.33 19.25 22.08
N PHE A 118 -6.09 18.20 21.77
CA PHE A 118 -7.52 18.14 22.00
C PHE A 118 -7.79 17.90 23.50
N GLU A 119 -8.80 18.60 24.02
CA GLU A 119 -9.34 18.35 25.36
C GLU A 119 -10.86 18.46 25.25
N ASP A 120 -11.54 17.32 25.41
CA ASP A 120 -12.99 17.27 25.49
C ASP A 120 -13.46 17.80 26.84
N THR A 121 -14.51 18.64 26.82
CA THR A 121 -15.10 19.23 28.03
C THR A 121 -16.49 18.70 28.35
N THR A 122 -16.99 17.70 27.60
CA THR A 122 -18.32 17.12 27.79
C THR A 122 -18.34 16.11 28.94
N GLY A 123 -17.17 15.52 29.26
CA GLY A 123 -17.04 14.46 30.26
C GLY A 123 -17.39 13.07 29.71
N SER A 124 -17.53 12.92 28.39
CA SER A 124 -17.74 11.61 27.76
C SER A 124 -16.55 10.70 28.02
N THR A 125 -16.83 9.46 28.43
CA THR A 125 -15.82 8.40 28.68
C THR A 125 -16.30 7.02 28.26
N GLU A 126 -17.50 6.91 27.70
CA GLU A 126 -18.05 5.64 27.20
C GLU A 126 -17.34 5.29 25.88
N PRO A 127 -16.52 4.22 25.84
CA PRO A 127 -15.77 3.88 24.65
C PRO A 127 -16.70 3.37 23.55
N GLU A 128 -16.50 3.87 22.33
CA GLU A 128 -17.27 3.46 21.14
C GLU A 128 -16.40 3.32 19.88
N HIS A 129 -15.09 3.56 20.01
CA HIS A 129 -14.14 3.52 18.90
C HIS A 129 -12.75 3.05 19.36
N GLU A 130 -12.02 2.39 18.46
CA GLU A 130 -10.67 1.88 18.72
C GLU A 130 -9.62 2.67 17.95
N ILE A 131 -8.53 3.05 18.64
CA ILE A 131 -7.40 3.80 18.06
C ILE A 131 -6.07 3.18 18.49
N ALA A 132 -5.00 3.52 17.77
CA ALA A 132 -3.65 3.18 18.20
C ALA A 132 -2.99 4.40 18.87
N VAL A 133 -2.53 4.26 20.12
CA VAL A 133 -1.68 5.27 20.78
C VAL A 133 -0.23 4.94 20.47
N VAL A 134 0.41 5.82 19.69
CA VAL A 134 1.75 5.58 19.12
C VAL A 134 2.86 6.36 19.82
N GLY A 135 2.51 7.24 20.76
CA GLY A 135 3.48 8.10 21.41
C GLY A 135 2.84 9.08 22.37
N TYR A 136 3.69 9.89 23.00
CA TYR A 136 3.29 10.95 23.91
C TYR A 136 4.28 12.10 23.86
N GLY A 137 3.88 13.26 24.35
CA GLY A 137 4.74 14.43 24.44
C GLY A 137 4.24 15.45 25.44
N THR A 138 4.91 16.60 25.42
CA THR A 138 4.53 17.77 26.20
C THR A 138 4.71 18.99 25.32
N THR A 139 3.70 19.85 25.25
CA THR A 139 3.80 21.10 24.51
C THR A 139 4.82 22.06 25.17
N PRO A 140 5.32 23.08 24.47
CA PRO A 140 6.26 24.05 25.05
C PRO A 140 5.74 24.76 26.31
N ASP A 141 4.42 24.92 26.45
CA ASP A 141 3.73 25.51 27.59
C ASP A 141 3.39 24.49 28.70
N GLY A 142 3.83 23.24 28.58
CA GLY A 142 3.78 22.24 29.64
C GLY A 142 2.55 21.33 29.64
N VAL A 143 1.74 21.32 28.56
CA VAL A 143 0.55 20.46 28.46
C VAL A 143 0.97 19.07 27.96
N PRO A 144 0.83 18.01 28.79
CA PRO A 144 1.12 16.64 28.35
C PRO A 144 0.03 16.13 27.40
N TYR A 145 0.43 15.37 26.38
CA TYR A 145 -0.50 14.78 25.41
C TYR A 145 -0.11 13.36 24.98
N TRP A 146 -1.09 12.60 24.55
CA TRP A 146 -0.94 11.36 23.75
C TRP A 146 -0.94 11.69 22.27
N ILE A 147 -0.26 10.87 21.46
CA ILE A 147 -0.32 10.89 20.00
C ILE A 147 -1.12 9.65 19.57
N GLY A 148 -2.31 9.87 19.03
CA GLY A 148 -3.18 8.81 18.53
C GLY A 148 -3.16 8.72 17.00
N ARG A 149 -3.28 7.51 16.48
CA ARG A 149 -3.50 7.18 15.07
C ARG A 149 -4.91 6.62 14.91
N ASN A 150 -5.64 7.15 13.94
CA ASN A 150 -7.00 6.78 13.63
C ASN A 150 -7.09 6.01 12.29
N SER A 151 -8.24 5.38 12.04
CA SER A 151 -8.57 4.61 10.85
C SER A 151 -9.50 5.34 9.85
N TRP A 152 -9.88 6.61 10.10
CA TRP A 152 -10.70 7.46 9.20
C TRP A 152 -9.91 8.14 8.06
N GLY A 153 -8.77 7.57 7.69
CA GLY A 153 -7.95 8.02 6.56
C GLY A 153 -7.14 9.32 6.72
N HIS A 154 -6.31 9.60 5.72
CA HIS A 154 -5.36 10.72 5.72
C HIS A 154 -6.01 12.10 5.59
N TYR A 155 -7.27 12.17 5.16
CA TYR A 155 -7.97 13.45 5.05
C TYR A 155 -8.37 14.00 6.44
N TRP A 156 -8.52 13.13 7.43
CA TRP A 156 -8.97 13.48 8.78
C TRP A 156 -7.81 13.89 9.70
N GLY A 157 -8.08 14.81 10.63
CA GLY A 157 -7.10 15.27 11.62
C GLY A 157 -5.82 15.80 10.99
N HIS A 158 -4.68 15.26 11.41
CA HIS A 158 -3.38 15.54 10.81
C HIS A 158 -2.83 14.29 10.13
N ASN A 159 -3.27 14.05 8.89
CA ASN A 159 -2.91 12.84 8.12
C ASN A 159 -3.35 11.54 8.81
N GLY A 160 -4.53 11.54 9.44
CA GLY A 160 -5.07 10.41 10.20
C GLY A 160 -4.62 10.34 11.67
N PHE A 161 -3.93 11.38 12.17
CA PHE A 161 -3.42 11.40 13.55
C PHE A 161 -3.95 12.59 14.34
N PHE A 162 -3.92 12.44 15.67
CA PHE A 162 -4.36 13.46 16.61
C PHE A 162 -3.48 13.51 17.85
N ARG A 163 -3.64 14.60 18.60
CA ARG A 163 -3.10 14.77 19.95
C ARG A 163 -4.25 15.01 20.91
N ILE A 164 -4.23 14.35 22.06
CA ILE A 164 -5.24 14.51 23.11
C ILE A 164 -4.56 14.66 24.47
N VAL A 165 -5.13 15.46 25.37
CA VAL A 165 -4.58 15.72 26.70
C VAL A 165 -4.37 14.42 27.48
N ARG A 166 -3.19 14.29 28.08
CA ARG A 166 -2.76 13.11 28.85
C ARG A 166 -2.86 13.36 30.35
N GLY A 167 -3.17 12.34 31.14
CA GLY A 167 -3.25 12.40 32.61
C GLY A 167 -4.60 12.80 33.18
N LYS A 168 -5.64 12.86 32.34
CA LYS A 168 -7.02 13.24 32.73
C LYS A 168 -8.05 12.17 32.36
N ASN A 169 -7.62 11.05 31.79
CA ASN A 169 -8.48 10.05 31.15
C ASN A 169 -9.52 10.68 30.21
N ASN A 170 -9.10 11.68 29.42
CA ASN A 170 -10.00 12.43 28.56
C ASN A 170 -10.52 11.54 27.43
N LEU A 171 -11.84 11.51 27.22
CA LEU A 171 -12.52 10.54 26.36
C LEU A 171 -12.31 9.07 26.74
N GLY A 172 -11.90 8.76 27.98
CA GLY A 172 -11.69 7.39 28.44
C GLY A 172 -10.41 6.71 27.92
N ILE A 173 -9.57 7.41 27.15
CA ILE A 173 -8.41 6.86 26.44
C ILE A 173 -7.35 6.19 27.32
N GLU A 174 -7.36 6.44 28.64
CA GLU A 174 -6.40 5.86 29.59
C GLU A 174 -7.00 4.70 30.40
N GLY A 175 -8.26 4.32 30.12
CA GLY A 175 -9.01 3.32 30.88
C GLY A 175 -8.94 1.91 30.31
N ASP A 176 -8.95 1.80 28.98
CA ASP A 176 -9.04 0.51 28.27
C ASP A 176 -8.05 0.48 27.11
N CYS A 177 -6.92 -0.19 27.31
CA CYS A 177 -5.92 -0.39 26.29
C CYS A 177 -5.28 -1.77 26.40
N ALA A 178 -4.79 -2.27 25.27
CA ALA A 178 -4.04 -3.50 25.17
C ALA A 178 -2.75 -3.31 24.38
N TRP A 179 -1.73 -4.08 24.77
CA TRP A 179 -0.46 -4.20 24.08
C TRP A 179 -0.28 -5.61 23.53
N ALA A 180 0.47 -5.71 22.43
CA ALA A 180 0.91 -6.97 21.88
C ALA A 180 2.34 -6.84 21.34
N VAL A 181 3.16 -7.87 21.60
CA VAL A 181 4.55 -7.93 21.15
C VAL A 181 4.63 -8.88 19.95
N PRO A 182 5.12 -8.43 18.77
CA PRO A 182 5.37 -9.33 17.65
C PRO A 182 6.36 -10.43 18.03
N ALA A 183 6.06 -11.67 17.66
CA ALA A 183 6.99 -12.78 17.80
C ALA A 183 8.15 -12.69 16.80
N ASN A 184 9.19 -13.50 17.02
CA ASN A 184 10.31 -13.69 16.09
C ASN A 184 10.98 -12.37 15.66
N GLU A 185 11.11 -11.40 16.59
CA GLU A 185 11.68 -10.07 16.32
C GLU A 185 10.94 -9.33 15.19
N GLY A 186 9.62 -9.56 15.06
CA GLY A 186 8.78 -8.97 14.01
C GLY A 186 8.92 -9.63 12.63
N ARG A 187 9.68 -10.72 12.51
CA ARG A 187 9.83 -11.44 11.25
C ARG A 187 8.67 -12.41 11.02
N PRO A 188 8.16 -12.50 9.78
CA PRO A 188 7.11 -13.45 9.47
C PRO A 188 7.64 -14.88 9.50
N LYS A 189 6.74 -15.80 9.79
CA LYS A 189 6.94 -17.24 9.59
C LYS A 189 6.24 -17.64 8.30
N ILE A 190 6.94 -18.37 7.44
CA ILE A 190 6.32 -18.93 6.25
C ILE A 190 5.50 -20.15 6.65
N VAL A 191 4.18 -20.09 6.46
CA VAL A 191 3.31 -21.25 6.62
C VAL A 191 3.18 -21.98 5.31
N GLN A 192 3.09 -23.30 5.40
CA GLN A 192 2.67 -24.16 4.31
C GLN A 192 1.38 -24.83 4.76
N GLN A 193 0.26 -24.41 4.17
CA GLN A 193 -1.02 -25.03 4.47
C GLN A 193 -0.97 -26.47 3.92
N GLU A 194 -0.84 -27.46 4.80
CA GLU A 194 -1.02 -28.86 4.41
C GLU A 194 -2.44 -29.03 3.85
N ALA A 195 -2.60 -29.85 2.81
CA ALA A 195 -3.84 -30.00 2.06
C ALA A 195 -4.98 -30.47 2.98
N GLY A 196 -5.74 -29.51 3.50
CA GLY A 196 -6.77 -29.73 4.52
C GLY A 196 -7.98 -28.82 4.38
N PHE A 197 -8.34 -28.41 3.16
CA PHE A 197 -9.72 -28.07 2.76
C PHE A 197 -9.82 -28.09 1.23
N LEU A 198 -10.64 -28.98 0.66
CA LEU A 198 -10.88 -29.09 -0.79
C LEU A 198 -12.39 -29.21 -1.06
N PRO A 199 -13.03 -28.24 -1.73
CA PRO A 199 -14.24 -28.48 -2.50
C PRO A 199 -13.90 -29.11 -3.88
N PRO A 200 -14.87 -29.72 -4.58
CA PRO A 200 -14.61 -30.68 -5.65
C PRO A 200 -14.00 -30.07 -6.92
N LYS A 201 -13.10 -30.84 -7.55
CA LYS A 201 -12.45 -30.53 -8.83
C LYS A 201 -13.47 -30.48 -9.98
N THR A 202 -13.57 -29.34 -10.66
CA THR A 202 -14.01 -29.29 -12.06
C THR A 202 -12.79 -29.24 -12.97
N LYS A 203 -12.75 -30.14 -13.95
CA LYS A 203 -11.73 -30.17 -15.01
C LYS A 203 -12.13 -29.18 -16.09
N THR A 204 -11.25 -28.23 -16.41
CA THR A 204 -11.26 -27.54 -17.70
C THR A 204 -9.88 -27.63 -18.33
N THR A 205 -9.79 -28.51 -19.33
CA THR A 205 -8.71 -28.53 -20.32
C THR A 205 -8.93 -27.35 -21.28
N GLY A 206 -7.99 -26.43 -21.35
CA GLY A 206 -7.97 -25.37 -22.35
C GLY A 206 -6.53 -24.94 -22.63
N SER A 207 -6.20 -24.81 -23.90
CA SER A 207 -4.87 -24.68 -24.46
C SER A 207 -4.22 -23.31 -24.29
N ALA A 208 -2.89 -23.37 -24.19
CA ALA A 208 -1.82 -22.39 -24.41
C ALA A 208 -2.15 -21.08 -25.15
N ALA A 209 -2.27 -20.02 -24.36
CA ALA A 209 -1.75 -18.66 -24.57
C ALA A 209 -1.38 -18.19 -23.15
N SER A 210 -0.26 -17.49 -22.91
CA SER A 210 0.22 -17.19 -21.54
C SER A 210 -0.92 -16.66 -20.63
N ARG A 211 -1.36 -17.49 -19.69
CA ARG A 211 -2.60 -17.36 -18.91
C ARG A 211 -2.39 -16.60 -17.59
N ALA A 212 -1.63 -15.50 -17.56
CA ALA A 212 -1.46 -14.72 -16.32
C ALA A 212 -0.74 -13.36 -16.43
N GLY A 213 -0.33 -12.92 -17.62
CA GLY A 213 0.26 -11.59 -17.77
C GLY A 213 -0.77 -10.49 -17.55
N CYS A 214 -0.44 -9.51 -16.72
CA CYS A 214 -1.15 -8.24 -16.69
C CYS A 214 -1.26 -7.66 -18.11
N LEU A 215 -2.22 -6.77 -18.32
CA LEU A 215 -2.42 -6.16 -19.63
C LEU A 215 -1.74 -4.79 -19.58
N ARG A 216 -0.51 -4.67 -20.06
CA ARG A 216 0.05 -3.35 -20.36
C ARG A 216 -0.48 -2.91 -21.72
N ARG A 217 -1.03 -1.70 -21.82
CA ARG A 217 -1.54 -1.16 -23.09
C ARG A 217 -0.67 0.02 -23.49
N ALA A 218 0.22 -0.19 -24.46
CA ALA A 218 0.93 0.92 -25.10
C ALA A 218 -0.09 1.78 -25.89
N LEU A 219 -0.49 2.91 -25.33
CA LEU A 219 -1.31 3.89 -26.03
C LEU A 219 -0.35 4.66 -26.96
N GLY A 220 -0.34 4.31 -28.25
CA GLY A 220 0.68 4.80 -29.19
C GLY A 220 0.91 6.32 -29.16
N GLY A 221 2.19 6.73 -29.14
CA GLY A 221 2.60 8.12 -28.95
C GLY A 221 3.17 8.36 -27.55
N ARG A 222 3.89 9.46 -27.33
CA ARG A 222 4.34 9.87 -25.98
C ARG A 222 3.27 10.74 -25.35
N ALA A 223 3.14 10.65 -24.02
CA ALA A 223 2.23 11.51 -23.30
C ALA A 223 2.64 13.00 -23.47
N PRO A 224 1.69 13.92 -23.61
CA PRO A 224 1.98 15.35 -23.67
C PRO A 224 2.78 15.80 -22.45
N GLY A 225 3.92 16.47 -22.67
CA GLY A 225 4.83 16.90 -21.61
C GLY A 225 5.92 15.88 -21.22
N SER A 226 5.82 14.63 -21.68
CA SER A 226 6.81 13.58 -21.40
C SER A 226 8.17 13.89 -22.03
N ARG A 227 9.22 13.85 -21.21
CA ARG A 227 10.60 14.01 -21.67
C ARG A 227 11.20 12.66 -22.01
N ALA A 228 12.03 12.61 -23.04
CA ALA A 228 12.72 11.37 -23.41
C ALA A 228 14.22 11.52 -23.33
N GLY A 229 14.87 10.61 -22.60
CA GLY A 229 16.32 10.43 -22.64
C GLY A 229 17.15 11.63 -22.19
N VAL A 230 16.54 12.68 -21.63
CA VAL A 230 17.27 13.80 -21.03
C VAL A 230 17.22 13.62 -19.53
N LEU A 231 18.14 12.81 -19.02
CA LEU A 231 18.48 12.84 -17.60
C LEU A 231 18.79 14.30 -17.22
N PRO A 232 18.25 14.83 -16.10
CA PRO A 232 18.67 16.12 -15.58
C PRO A 232 20.21 16.17 -15.50
N ARG A 233 20.83 17.31 -15.83
CA ARG A 233 22.30 17.48 -15.94
C ARG A 233 23.11 16.95 -14.74
N VAL A 234 22.47 16.79 -13.57
CA VAL A 234 23.07 16.26 -12.34
C VAL A 234 23.34 14.74 -12.44
N ALA A 235 22.49 13.98 -13.13
CA ALA A 235 22.60 12.52 -13.24
C ALA A 235 23.69 12.06 -14.22
N SER A 236 24.05 12.85 -15.24
CA SER A 236 25.03 12.44 -16.26
C SER A 236 26.49 12.40 -15.77
N THR A 237 26.79 12.96 -14.59
CA THR A 237 28.16 13.03 -14.02
C THR A 237 28.33 12.26 -12.71
N ALA A 238 27.26 11.63 -12.20
CA ALA A 238 27.30 10.90 -10.94
C ALA A 238 28.16 9.64 -11.09
N LYS A 239 29.07 9.40 -10.13
CA LYS A 239 29.77 8.12 -10.01
C LYS A 239 28.79 7.10 -9.42
N VAL A 240 28.28 6.24 -10.29
CA VAL A 240 27.34 5.18 -9.93
C VAL A 240 28.05 4.15 -9.02
N PRO A 241 27.52 3.85 -7.81
CA PRO A 241 28.09 2.81 -6.95
C PRO A 241 27.83 1.40 -7.50
N ASP A 242 28.62 0.42 -7.06
CA ASP A 242 28.46 -0.98 -7.47
C ASP A 242 27.12 -1.58 -7.03
N ALA A 243 26.56 -1.09 -5.92
CA ALA A 243 25.25 -1.49 -5.43
C ALA A 243 24.49 -0.30 -4.82
N LEU A 244 23.17 -0.34 -4.95
CA LEU A 244 22.23 0.58 -4.32
C LEU A 244 20.93 -0.19 -4.02
N ASP A 245 20.42 -0.08 -2.81
CA ASP A 245 19.13 -0.65 -2.42
C ASP A 245 18.32 0.38 -1.62
N TRP A 246 17.28 0.95 -2.23
CA TRP A 246 16.42 1.93 -1.56
C TRP A 246 15.58 1.33 -0.41
N ARG A 247 15.52 0.00 -0.30
CA ARG A 247 14.93 -0.70 0.86
C ARG A 247 15.87 -0.70 2.08
N ASN A 248 17.16 -0.43 1.86
CA ASN A 248 18.17 -0.48 2.90
C ASN A 248 19.30 0.51 2.66
N VAL A 249 19.01 1.79 2.88
CA VAL A 249 20.00 2.86 2.79
C VAL A 249 20.78 2.95 4.10
N SER A 250 22.11 2.90 3.99
CA SER A 250 23.04 2.94 5.12
C SER A 250 22.83 1.85 6.18
N GLY A 251 22.22 0.71 5.81
CA GLY A 251 22.02 -0.43 6.71
C GLY A 251 20.85 -0.30 7.69
N VAL A 252 20.07 0.80 7.63
CA VAL A 252 19.08 1.13 8.67
C VAL A 252 17.76 1.65 8.11
N THR A 253 17.76 2.43 7.02
CA THR A 253 16.55 3.14 6.56
C THR A 253 15.99 2.50 5.30
N SER A 254 14.75 2.03 5.36
CA SER A 254 13.96 1.73 4.16
C SER A 254 13.17 2.96 3.74
N TYR A 255 13.27 3.33 2.46
CA TYR A 255 12.44 4.38 1.87
C TYR A 255 11.26 3.82 1.07
N THR A 256 11.28 2.52 0.80
CA THR A 256 10.24 1.90 -0.02
C THR A 256 8.99 1.67 0.81
N THR A 257 7.82 1.90 0.22
CA THR A 257 6.54 1.71 0.91
C THR A 257 6.16 0.24 1.06
N TRP A 258 4.95 -0.08 1.51
CA TRP A 258 4.49 -1.46 1.64
C TRP A 258 4.22 -2.14 0.28
N ASP A 259 4.31 -3.46 0.25
CA ASP A 259 4.06 -4.27 -0.94
C ASP A 259 2.56 -4.42 -1.23
N LYS A 260 2.23 -4.68 -2.50
CA LYS A 260 0.85 -4.65 -2.99
C LYS A 260 0.48 -5.96 -3.70
N ASN A 261 -0.82 -6.22 -3.82
CA ASN A 261 -1.34 -7.31 -4.63
C ASN A 261 -2.50 -6.82 -5.51
N GLN A 262 -2.26 -6.78 -6.82
CA GLN A 262 -3.25 -6.32 -7.80
C GLN A 262 -4.31 -7.37 -8.15
N HIS A 263 -4.10 -8.62 -7.75
CA HIS A 263 -4.97 -9.73 -8.12
C HIS A 263 -6.11 -9.95 -7.12
N ILE A 264 -6.22 -9.13 -6.08
CA ILE A 264 -7.24 -9.29 -5.04
C ILE A 264 -7.95 -7.95 -4.79
N PRO A 265 -9.25 -7.97 -4.40
CA PRO A 265 -10.08 -9.14 -4.07
C PRO A 265 -10.54 -9.96 -5.28
N GLN A 266 -10.30 -9.47 -6.49
CA GLN A 266 -10.55 -10.12 -7.77
C GLN A 266 -9.44 -9.74 -8.76
N TYR A 267 -9.35 -10.44 -9.89
CA TYR A 267 -8.33 -10.14 -10.88
C TYR A 267 -8.55 -8.77 -11.54
N CYS A 268 -7.51 -7.95 -11.54
CA CYS A 268 -7.44 -6.69 -12.26
C CYS A 268 -6.02 -6.49 -12.83
N GLY A 269 -5.90 -6.24 -14.13
CA GLY A 269 -4.66 -6.03 -14.87
C GLY A 269 -3.97 -4.68 -14.60
N SER A 270 -4.00 -4.18 -13.37
CA SER A 270 -3.59 -2.81 -12.99
C SER A 270 -2.10 -2.61 -12.68
N CYS A 271 -1.20 -3.49 -13.15
CA CYS A 271 0.24 -3.40 -12.89
C CYS A 271 0.83 -2.01 -13.14
N TRP A 272 0.38 -1.36 -14.22
CA TRP A 272 0.76 0.00 -14.62
C TRP A 272 0.48 1.03 -13.51
N ALA A 273 -0.70 0.98 -12.88
CA ALA A 273 -1.08 1.86 -11.80
C ALA A 273 -0.32 1.52 -10.50
N GLN A 274 -0.09 0.24 -10.24
CA GLN A 274 0.62 -0.22 -9.05
C GLN A 274 2.10 0.19 -9.07
N ALA A 275 2.78 0.00 -10.20
CA ALA A 275 4.17 0.37 -10.39
C ALA A 275 4.37 1.89 -10.30
N VAL A 276 3.55 2.68 -11.01
CA VAL A 276 3.61 4.16 -10.97
C VAL A 276 3.37 4.69 -9.55
N THR A 277 2.32 4.22 -8.87
CA THR A 277 2.02 4.72 -7.52
C THR A 277 3.05 4.28 -6.49
N SER A 278 3.62 3.07 -6.60
CA SER A 278 4.69 2.60 -5.71
C SER A 278 5.97 3.40 -5.93
N MET A 279 6.38 3.60 -7.19
CA MET A 279 7.50 4.45 -7.58
C MET A 279 7.37 5.85 -6.99
N LEU A 280 6.24 6.53 -7.21
CA LEU A 280 6.03 7.89 -6.70
C LEU A 280 5.99 7.95 -5.17
N SER A 281 5.38 6.96 -4.51
CA SER A 281 5.32 6.89 -3.05
C SER A 281 6.71 6.71 -2.43
N ASP A 282 7.55 5.85 -3.01
CA ASP A 282 8.94 5.67 -2.60
C ASP A 282 9.74 6.97 -2.81
N ARG A 283 9.55 7.65 -3.95
CA ARG A 283 10.21 8.94 -4.23
C ARG A 283 9.78 10.04 -3.25
N ILE A 284 8.50 10.08 -2.85
CA ILE A 284 8.02 10.99 -1.80
C ILE A 284 8.74 10.70 -0.47
N SER A 285 8.90 9.43 -0.11
CA SER A 285 9.63 9.01 1.08
C SER A 285 11.09 9.48 1.04
N ILE A 286 11.78 9.28 -0.10
CA ILE A 286 13.17 9.72 -0.32
C ILE A 286 13.30 11.24 -0.17
N GLN A 287 12.48 12.02 -0.89
CA GLN A 287 12.52 13.49 -0.83
C GLN A 287 12.24 14.04 0.56
N ARG A 288 11.42 13.34 1.34
CA ARG A 288 11.08 13.69 2.73
C ARG A 288 12.03 13.08 3.75
N ASN A 289 13.11 12.43 3.32
CA ASN A 289 14.05 11.75 4.19
C ASN A 289 13.39 10.77 5.18
N GLY A 290 12.38 10.02 4.72
CA GLY A 290 11.66 9.05 5.53
C GLY A 290 10.83 9.69 6.66
N THR A 291 10.61 11.01 6.60
CA THR A 291 9.85 11.72 7.62
C THR A 291 8.40 11.28 7.60
N TRP A 292 7.90 10.92 8.78
CA TRP A 292 6.49 10.59 9.01
C TRP A 292 5.53 11.70 8.51
N PRO A 293 4.32 11.36 8.03
CA PRO A 293 3.82 10.01 7.76
C PRO A 293 4.33 9.45 6.43
N PRO A 294 4.44 8.11 6.28
CA PRO A 294 4.61 7.49 4.97
C PRO A 294 3.38 7.79 4.09
N ILE A 295 3.59 8.03 2.81
CA ILE A 295 2.52 8.34 1.85
C ILE A 295 2.40 7.19 0.88
N ASN A 296 1.19 6.67 0.69
CA ASN A 296 0.91 5.58 -0.24
C ASN A 296 -0.17 6.04 -1.21
N LEU A 297 0.20 6.40 -2.44
CA LEU A 297 -0.76 6.93 -3.41
C LEU A 297 -1.79 5.88 -3.83
N ALA A 298 -3.04 6.31 -4.02
CA ALA A 298 -4.19 5.47 -4.33
C ALA A 298 -4.17 4.96 -5.79
N PRO A 299 -3.83 3.68 -6.07
CA PRO A 299 -3.89 3.15 -7.44
C PRO A 299 -5.34 3.07 -7.94
N GLN A 300 -6.31 2.89 -7.05
CA GLN A 300 -7.73 2.80 -7.43
C GLN A 300 -8.24 4.09 -8.07
N VAL A 301 -7.70 5.26 -7.71
CA VAL A 301 -8.08 6.54 -8.37
C VAL A 301 -7.63 6.57 -9.83
N LEU A 302 -6.47 5.97 -10.15
CA LEU A 302 -6.00 5.89 -11.53
C LEU A 302 -6.93 5.02 -12.38
N ILE A 303 -7.36 3.89 -11.83
CA ILE A 303 -8.30 2.95 -12.47
C ILE A 303 -9.68 3.62 -12.61
N ASN A 304 -10.21 4.16 -11.52
CA ASN A 304 -11.54 4.75 -11.49
C ASN A 304 -11.71 5.87 -12.52
N CYS A 305 -10.67 6.70 -12.66
CA CYS A 305 -10.69 7.89 -13.49
C CYS A 305 -10.07 7.69 -14.86
N GLU A 306 -9.72 6.45 -15.22
CA GLU A 306 -9.07 6.09 -16.48
C GLU A 306 -7.82 6.96 -16.75
N TYR A 307 -7.06 7.27 -15.70
CA TYR A 307 -5.86 8.08 -15.77
C TYR A 307 -4.69 7.24 -16.27
N GLY A 308 -4.73 6.88 -17.55
CA GLY A 308 -3.72 6.05 -18.21
C GLY A 308 -4.19 4.63 -18.54
N GLY A 309 -5.34 4.20 -18.02
CA GLY A 309 -5.91 2.88 -18.30
C GLY A 309 -6.93 2.43 -17.26
N ASP A 310 -7.23 1.14 -17.27
CA ASP A 310 -8.24 0.47 -16.45
C ASP A 310 -7.74 -0.93 -15.99
N CYS A 311 -8.64 -1.80 -15.53
CA CYS A 311 -8.31 -3.20 -15.19
C CYS A 311 -7.98 -4.08 -16.41
N GLU A 312 -8.29 -3.63 -17.63
CA GLU A 312 -7.89 -4.27 -18.90
C GLU A 312 -6.57 -3.70 -19.44
N GLY A 313 -5.96 -2.79 -18.68
CA GLY A 313 -4.60 -2.36 -18.86
C GLY A 313 -4.40 -0.87 -19.02
N GLY A 314 -3.13 -0.45 -18.98
CA GLY A 314 -2.79 0.96 -19.05
C GLY A 314 -1.34 1.26 -19.37
N ASP A 315 -1.07 2.56 -19.44
CA ASP A 315 0.19 3.16 -19.86
C ASP A 315 0.77 4.05 -18.74
N PRO A 316 1.99 3.77 -18.25
CA PRO A 316 2.62 4.55 -17.19
C PRO A 316 2.89 6.02 -17.55
N ASP A 317 3.22 6.33 -18.80
CA ASP A 317 3.52 7.71 -19.25
C ASP A 317 2.26 8.57 -19.18
N GLN A 318 1.15 8.02 -19.66
CA GLN A 318 -0.16 8.66 -19.59
C GLN A 318 -0.66 8.81 -18.16
N ALA A 319 -0.40 7.81 -17.30
CA ALA A 319 -0.69 7.93 -15.88
C ALA A 319 0.08 9.10 -15.26
N LEU A 320 1.39 9.21 -15.50
CA LEU A 320 2.21 10.32 -15.01
C LEU A 320 1.71 11.68 -15.51
N SER A 321 1.34 11.79 -16.79
CA SER A 321 0.73 13.00 -17.33
C SER A 321 -0.55 13.37 -16.58
N LYS A 322 -1.48 12.43 -16.40
CA LYS A 322 -2.74 12.69 -15.67
C LYS A 322 -2.51 13.05 -14.19
N ILE A 323 -1.50 12.47 -13.55
CA ILE A 323 -1.09 12.83 -12.18
C ILE A 323 -0.58 14.27 -12.12
N GLN A 324 0.15 14.76 -13.13
CA GLN A 324 0.59 16.16 -13.20
C GLN A 324 -0.61 17.12 -13.16
N TRP A 325 -1.71 16.78 -13.85
CA TRP A 325 -2.90 17.62 -13.96
C TRP A 325 -3.84 17.54 -12.75
N HIS A 326 -4.15 16.32 -12.34
CA HIS A 326 -5.22 16.06 -11.37
C HIS A 326 -4.70 15.85 -9.95
N GLY A 327 -3.49 15.28 -9.84
CA GLY A 327 -2.90 14.78 -8.61
C GLY A 327 -3.58 13.50 -8.13
N LEU A 328 -2.91 12.80 -7.21
CA LEU A 328 -3.44 11.62 -6.52
C LEU A 328 -3.50 11.85 -5.01
N PRO A 329 -4.56 11.36 -4.34
CA PRO A 329 -4.58 11.28 -2.89
C PRO A 329 -3.82 10.04 -2.40
N ASP A 330 -3.69 9.96 -1.07
CA ASP A 330 -3.30 8.73 -0.39
C ASP A 330 -4.40 7.65 -0.54
N GLN A 331 -4.02 6.37 -0.53
CA GLN A 331 -4.89 5.20 -0.67
C GLN A 331 -6.02 5.12 0.35
N THR A 332 -5.88 5.80 1.49
CA THR A 332 -6.99 5.92 2.45
C THR A 332 -8.18 6.73 1.93
N CYS A 333 -8.03 7.50 0.85
CA CYS A 333 -9.17 8.12 0.16
C CYS A 333 -9.97 7.12 -0.69
N GLN A 334 -9.29 6.10 -1.23
CA GLN A 334 -9.83 5.11 -2.14
C GLN A 334 -9.01 3.82 -2.00
N ALA A 335 -9.51 2.91 -1.16
CA ALA A 335 -8.91 1.59 -1.00
C ALA A 335 -8.88 0.85 -2.34
N TYR A 336 -7.94 -0.09 -2.49
CA TYR A 336 -7.83 -0.84 -3.73
C TYR A 336 -8.93 -1.91 -3.82
N LEU A 337 -9.77 -1.82 -4.85
CA LEU A 337 -10.94 -2.68 -5.05
C LEU A 337 -10.81 -3.62 -6.25
N ALA A 338 -9.75 -3.47 -7.05
CA ALA A 338 -9.46 -4.29 -8.23
C ALA A 338 -10.63 -4.38 -9.23
N HIS A 339 -11.31 -3.26 -9.49
CA HIS A 339 -12.41 -3.22 -10.45
C HIS A 339 -12.55 -1.84 -11.10
N ASP A 340 -13.19 -1.84 -12.27
CA ASP A 340 -13.57 -0.62 -12.99
C ASP A 340 -14.94 -0.14 -12.53
N VAL A 341 -15.03 1.12 -12.11
CA VAL A 341 -16.29 1.76 -11.67
C VAL A 341 -17.06 2.40 -12.84
N GLY A 342 -16.44 2.52 -14.02
CA GLY A 342 -17.02 3.04 -15.26
C GLY A 342 -17.28 4.55 -15.31
N LYS A 343 -17.33 5.24 -14.17
CA LYS A 343 -17.38 6.71 -14.12
C LYS A 343 -16.67 7.25 -12.87
N CYS A 344 -15.69 8.12 -13.08
CA CYS A 344 -15.06 8.86 -12.00
C CYS A 344 -15.77 10.18 -11.70
N ASP A 345 -16.17 10.35 -10.45
CA ASP A 345 -16.66 11.61 -9.89
C ASP A 345 -15.91 11.97 -8.60
N ALA A 346 -16.52 12.71 -7.68
CA ALA A 346 -15.88 13.07 -6.42
C ALA A 346 -15.76 11.86 -5.46
N MET A 347 -16.74 10.97 -5.44
CA MET A 347 -16.75 9.76 -4.60
C MET A 347 -15.55 8.88 -4.95
N HIS A 348 -15.39 8.61 -6.25
CA HIS A 348 -14.36 7.73 -6.79
C HIS A 348 -12.93 8.29 -6.72
N ARG A 349 -12.75 9.48 -6.13
CA ARG A 349 -11.43 10.11 -5.89
C ARG A 349 -11.10 10.16 -4.41
N CYS A 350 -12.07 10.47 -3.56
CA CYS A 350 -11.92 10.36 -2.11
C CYS A 350 -13.30 10.24 -1.48
N GLU A 351 -13.51 9.18 -0.72
CA GLU A 351 -14.77 8.95 -0.01
C GLU A 351 -14.52 8.58 1.43
N GLU A 352 -15.58 8.72 2.21
CA GLU A 352 -15.70 8.11 3.53
C GLU A 352 -17.11 7.52 3.66
N CYS A 353 -17.23 6.39 4.34
CA CYS A 353 -18.47 5.69 4.57
C CYS A 353 -18.75 5.58 6.06
N PHE A 354 -19.91 6.07 6.50
CA PHE A 354 -20.35 5.94 7.89
C PHE A 354 -21.54 4.99 7.98
N GLY A 355 -21.55 4.14 9.01
CA GLY A 355 -22.73 3.37 9.37
C GLY A 355 -23.92 4.31 9.59
N GLY A 356 -25.06 4.02 8.98
CA GLY A 356 -26.28 4.79 9.18
C GLY A 356 -27.01 4.43 10.48
N ASN A 357 -27.98 5.26 10.86
CA ASN A 357 -28.69 5.14 12.14
C ASN A 357 -29.85 4.12 12.13
N THR A 358 -30.00 3.35 11.06
CA THR A 358 -31.05 2.32 10.93
C THR A 358 -30.42 0.99 10.56
N SER A 359 -31.07 -0.12 10.88
CA SER A 359 -30.59 -1.46 10.47
C SER A 359 -30.40 -1.61 8.96
N GLU A 360 -31.11 -0.82 8.14
CA GLU A 360 -31.01 -0.81 6.68
C GLU A 360 -29.85 0.06 6.15
N THR A 361 -29.34 0.98 6.96
CA THR A 361 -28.25 1.90 6.58
C THR A 361 -26.98 1.66 7.39
N LEU A 362 -27.03 0.83 8.44
CA LEU A 362 -25.88 0.45 9.25
C LEU A 362 -24.80 -0.24 8.40
N TRP A 363 -25.21 -0.98 7.37
CA TRP A 363 -24.32 -1.70 6.46
C TRP A 363 -24.85 -1.67 5.02
N PRO A 364 -24.06 -1.24 4.00
CA PRO A 364 -22.64 -0.86 4.02
C PRO A 364 -22.37 0.59 4.49
N GLY A 365 -23.35 1.24 5.13
CA GLY A 365 -23.25 2.65 5.47
C GLY A 365 -23.73 3.58 4.35
N THR A 366 -23.64 4.88 4.62
CA THR A 366 -23.78 5.94 3.61
C THR A 366 -22.41 6.54 3.34
N CYS A 367 -21.97 6.42 2.09
CA CYS A 367 -20.72 7.01 1.65
C CYS A 367 -20.93 8.44 1.13
N HIS A 368 -19.95 9.31 1.37
CA HIS A 368 -19.94 10.67 0.82
C HIS A 368 -18.54 11.08 0.37
N ALA A 369 -18.50 12.02 -0.57
CA ALA A 369 -17.25 12.47 -1.15
C ALA A 369 -16.55 13.43 -0.18
N ILE A 370 -15.29 13.14 0.11
CA ILE A 370 -14.42 14.11 0.78
C ILE A 370 -13.95 15.09 -0.28
N THR A 371 -14.25 16.37 -0.12
CA THR A 371 -13.93 17.39 -1.15
C THR A 371 -12.61 18.12 -0.90
N LYS A 372 -12.09 18.04 0.33
CA LYS A 372 -10.84 18.67 0.74
C LYS A 372 -9.90 17.63 1.32
N TYR A 373 -8.89 17.26 0.55
CA TYR A 373 -7.87 16.29 0.92
C TYR A 373 -6.55 16.65 0.26
N LYS A 374 -5.44 16.15 0.81
CA LYS A 374 -4.10 16.38 0.25
C LYS A 374 -3.95 15.59 -1.06
N LYS A 375 -3.31 16.21 -2.05
CA LYS A 375 -2.97 15.58 -3.32
C LYS A 375 -1.49 15.73 -3.59
N TRP A 376 -0.94 14.73 -4.26
CA TRP A 376 0.41 14.67 -4.76
C TRP A 376 0.39 14.69 -6.29
N TYR A 377 1.24 15.51 -6.87
CA TYR A 377 1.36 15.72 -8.30
C TYR A 377 2.75 15.25 -8.76
N VAL A 378 2.98 15.24 -10.07
CA VAL A 378 4.34 15.15 -10.63
C VAL A 378 4.71 16.47 -11.29
N SER A 379 5.83 17.07 -10.91
CA SER A 379 6.28 18.34 -11.51
C SER A 379 6.93 18.14 -12.88
N ASP A 380 7.59 17.00 -13.06
CA ASP A 380 8.29 16.61 -14.29
C ASP A 380 8.24 15.08 -14.40
N PHE A 381 8.21 14.56 -15.63
CA PHE A 381 8.15 13.13 -15.88
C PHE A 381 8.69 12.80 -17.27
N GLY A 382 9.04 11.52 -17.47
CA GLY A 382 9.58 11.08 -18.74
C GLY A 382 9.97 9.61 -18.76
N SER A 383 10.64 9.23 -19.84
CA SER A 383 11.15 7.88 -20.08
C SER A 383 12.67 7.80 -19.93
N VAL A 384 13.14 6.62 -19.52
CA VAL A 384 14.55 6.23 -19.41
C VAL A 384 14.72 4.79 -19.89
N THR A 385 15.82 4.49 -20.55
CA THR A 385 16.10 3.16 -21.12
C THR A 385 17.58 2.85 -21.03
N GLY A 386 17.94 1.58 -20.94
CA GLY A 386 19.31 1.12 -20.84
C GLY A 386 19.86 1.24 -19.43
N ALA A 387 20.62 0.23 -19.01
CA ALA A 387 21.02 0.08 -17.62
C ALA A 387 21.79 1.26 -17.04
N GLU A 388 22.67 1.88 -17.81
CA GLU A 388 23.48 3.02 -17.34
C GLU A 388 22.62 4.24 -16.98
N ASP A 389 21.62 4.56 -17.79
CA ASP A 389 20.76 5.71 -17.55
C ASP A 389 19.69 5.40 -16.49
N MET A 390 19.21 4.16 -16.43
CA MET A 390 18.35 3.67 -15.33
C MET A 390 19.08 3.77 -13.98
N LYS A 391 20.32 3.29 -13.86
CA LYS A 391 21.11 3.39 -12.61
C LYS A 391 21.25 4.84 -12.17
N LYS A 392 21.55 5.77 -13.10
CA LYS A 392 21.68 7.19 -12.79
C LYS A 392 20.37 7.83 -12.33
N GLU A 393 19.25 7.53 -12.99
CA GLU A 393 17.94 8.04 -12.59
C GLU A 393 17.56 7.52 -11.19
N ILE A 394 17.75 6.22 -10.95
CA ILE A 394 17.46 5.60 -9.65
C ILE A 394 18.35 6.17 -8.54
N LEU A 395 19.63 6.40 -8.82
CA LEU A 395 20.57 6.97 -7.86
C LEU A 395 20.17 8.38 -7.41
N VAL A 396 19.74 9.22 -8.36
CA VAL A 396 19.51 10.65 -8.10
C VAL A 396 18.10 10.90 -7.59
N ASN A 397 17.10 10.23 -8.15
CA ASN A 397 15.70 10.57 -7.93
C ASN A 397 14.89 9.45 -7.26
N GLY A 398 15.44 8.25 -7.09
CA GLY A 398 14.74 7.10 -6.51
C GLY A 398 14.14 6.15 -7.56
N PRO A 399 13.37 5.13 -7.12
CA PRO A 399 12.87 4.05 -7.98
C PRO A 399 12.20 4.52 -9.27
N ILE A 400 12.16 3.67 -10.29
CA ILE A 400 11.50 3.92 -11.59
C ILE A 400 10.41 2.86 -11.86
N SER A 401 9.48 3.15 -12.76
CA SER A 401 8.51 2.18 -13.31
C SER A 401 9.13 1.56 -14.55
N CYS A 402 9.15 0.23 -14.69
CA CYS A 402 9.67 -0.43 -15.88
C CYS A 402 8.73 -1.52 -16.37
N GLY A 403 8.63 -1.59 -17.70
CA GLY A 403 8.00 -2.68 -18.40
C GLY A 403 8.82 -3.98 -18.31
N VAL A 404 8.16 -5.12 -18.14
CA VAL A 404 8.78 -6.45 -18.19
C VAL A 404 7.87 -7.45 -18.91
N SER A 405 8.45 -8.43 -19.59
CA SER A 405 7.71 -9.57 -20.15
C SER A 405 7.48 -10.63 -19.08
N ALA A 406 6.33 -10.62 -18.42
CA ALA A 406 5.90 -11.68 -17.51
C ALA A 406 5.62 -12.98 -18.29
N THR A 407 6.47 -13.98 -18.07
CA THR A 407 6.37 -15.33 -18.62
C THR A 407 5.89 -16.30 -17.54
N GLU A 408 5.46 -17.50 -17.94
CA GLU A 408 5.10 -18.56 -16.98
C GLU A 408 6.29 -18.91 -16.05
N LYS A 409 7.53 -18.79 -16.55
CA LYS A 409 8.74 -19.02 -15.75
C LYS A 409 8.96 -17.90 -14.73
N PHE A 410 8.70 -16.64 -15.10
CA PHE A 410 8.80 -15.49 -14.20
C PHE A 410 7.70 -15.52 -13.13
N GLU A 411 6.48 -15.88 -13.52
CA GLU A 411 5.37 -16.10 -12.58
C GLU A 411 5.70 -17.19 -11.54
N ALA A 412 6.44 -18.23 -11.94
CA ALA A 412 6.89 -19.31 -11.05
C ALA A 412 8.14 -18.96 -10.20
N TYR A 413 8.66 -17.74 -10.29
CA TYR A 413 9.84 -17.31 -9.54
C TYR A 413 9.63 -17.36 -8.02
N THR A 414 10.63 -17.87 -7.29
CA THR A 414 10.62 -18.02 -5.82
C THR A 414 11.89 -17.54 -5.14
N GLY A 415 12.86 -17.00 -5.88
CA GLY A 415 14.14 -16.51 -5.35
C GLY A 415 15.33 -16.73 -6.27
N GLY A 416 16.41 -15.99 -6.02
CA GLY A 416 17.65 -16.04 -6.79
C GLY A 416 17.78 -14.93 -7.84
N ILE A 417 18.90 -14.88 -8.57
CA ILE A 417 19.04 -13.94 -9.69
C ILE A 417 18.35 -14.56 -10.91
N TYR A 418 17.22 -13.99 -11.30
CA TYR A 418 16.41 -14.46 -12.43
C TYR A 418 17.12 -14.23 -13.77
N GLU A 419 17.05 -15.23 -14.63
CA GLU A 419 17.53 -15.16 -16.00
C GLU A 419 16.63 -16.00 -16.92
N GLU A 420 16.16 -15.36 -17.98
CA GLU A 420 15.46 -16.03 -19.05
C GLU A 420 15.78 -15.34 -20.38
N GLU A 421 16.64 -15.99 -21.16
CA GLU A 421 16.88 -15.58 -22.54
C GLU A 421 15.62 -15.89 -23.37
N GLN A 422 14.88 -14.85 -23.72
CA GLN A 422 13.85 -14.93 -24.73
C GLN A 422 14.25 -14.06 -25.93
N GLY A 423 13.71 -14.39 -27.10
CA GLY A 423 13.83 -13.54 -28.29
C GLY A 423 13.08 -12.22 -28.14
N LEU A 424 12.55 -11.67 -29.24
CA LEU A 424 11.72 -10.47 -29.18
C LEU A 424 10.38 -10.75 -28.45
N VAL A 425 10.36 -10.56 -27.14
CA VAL A 425 9.15 -10.65 -26.31
C VAL A 425 8.47 -9.30 -26.23
N ALA A 426 7.14 -9.27 -26.33
CA ALA A 426 6.41 -8.04 -26.06
C ALA A 426 6.37 -7.82 -24.54
N VAL A 427 6.59 -6.58 -24.10
CA VAL A 427 6.32 -6.21 -22.72
C VAL A 427 4.81 -6.33 -22.47
N ASN A 428 4.43 -7.04 -21.42
CA ASN A 428 3.03 -7.22 -21.01
C ASN A 428 2.79 -6.79 -19.55
N HIS A 429 3.83 -6.64 -18.73
CA HIS A 429 3.72 -6.33 -17.31
C HIS A 429 4.50 -5.07 -16.96
N GLU A 430 4.17 -4.43 -15.84
CA GLU A 430 4.85 -3.25 -15.33
C GLU A 430 5.23 -3.47 -13.86
N ILE A 431 6.47 -3.15 -13.50
CA ILE A 431 7.06 -3.32 -12.18
C ILE A 431 7.76 -2.03 -11.75
N SER A 432 8.23 -1.96 -10.50
CA SER A 432 9.12 -0.87 -10.09
C SER A 432 10.55 -1.37 -9.86
N VAL A 433 11.56 -0.70 -10.42
CA VAL A 433 12.98 -1.00 -10.17
C VAL A 433 13.51 -0.01 -9.14
N ALA A 434 13.98 -0.54 -7.99
CA ALA A 434 14.34 0.25 -6.82
C ALA A 434 15.83 0.18 -6.46
N GLY A 435 16.66 -0.43 -7.29
CA GLY A 435 18.08 -0.57 -6.99
C GLY A 435 18.76 -1.64 -7.83
N TRP A 436 20.02 -1.89 -7.51
CA TRP A 436 20.84 -2.92 -8.13
C TRP A 436 21.90 -3.45 -7.16
N GLY A 437 22.46 -4.61 -7.49
CA GLY A 437 23.62 -5.15 -6.81
C GLY A 437 24.48 -6.01 -7.71
N VAL A 438 25.57 -6.52 -7.12
CA VAL A 438 26.49 -7.46 -7.74
C VAL A 438 26.56 -8.70 -6.85
N SER A 439 26.38 -9.88 -7.41
CA SER A 439 26.54 -11.13 -6.69
C SER A 439 28.02 -11.40 -6.34
N GLU A 440 28.27 -12.39 -5.48
CA GLU A 440 29.63 -12.86 -5.19
C GLU A 440 30.37 -13.34 -6.45
N ASP A 441 29.64 -13.86 -7.43
CA ASP A 441 30.16 -14.32 -8.72
C ASP A 441 30.32 -13.19 -9.76
N GLY A 442 30.10 -11.93 -9.37
CA GLY A 442 30.22 -10.77 -10.24
C GLY A 442 29.02 -10.53 -11.17
N ILE A 443 27.87 -11.17 -10.93
CA ILE A 443 26.66 -11.00 -11.73
C ILE A 443 25.93 -9.74 -11.26
N GLU A 444 25.80 -8.78 -12.14
CA GLU A 444 25.01 -7.57 -11.94
C GLU A 444 23.50 -7.88 -12.07
N TYR A 445 22.70 -7.47 -11.08
CA TYR A 445 21.25 -7.66 -11.08
C TYR A 445 20.47 -6.41 -10.65
N TRP A 446 19.28 -6.23 -11.21
CA TRP A 446 18.28 -5.28 -10.75
C TRP A 446 17.55 -5.81 -9.53
N ILE A 447 17.13 -4.90 -8.66
CA ILE A 447 16.20 -5.16 -7.54
C ILE A 447 14.84 -4.60 -7.95
N GLY A 448 13.88 -5.48 -8.22
CA GLY A 448 12.54 -5.12 -8.67
C GLY A 448 11.46 -5.45 -7.64
N ARG A 449 10.49 -4.55 -7.49
CA ARG A 449 9.24 -4.74 -6.75
C ARG A 449 8.16 -5.19 -7.72
N ASN A 450 7.48 -6.27 -7.38
CA ASN A 450 6.28 -6.71 -8.09
C ASN A 450 5.00 -6.33 -7.33
N SER A 451 3.84 -6.58 -7.92
CA SER A 451 2.51 -6.27 -7.38
C SER A 451 1.64 -7.53 -7.24
N TRP A 452 2.24 -8.67 -6.93
CA TRP A 452 1.57 -9.99 -6.79
C TRP A 452 1.58 -10.53 -5.35
N GLY A 453 1.76 -9.64 -4.38
CA GLY A 453 1.81 -9.96 -2.95
C GLY A 453 3.11 -10.58 -2.45
N THR A 454 3.27 -10.55 -1.13
CA THR A 454 4.52 -10.94 -0.44
C THR A 454 4.79 -12.44 -0.49
N TYR A 455 3.78 -13.25 -0.82
CA TYR A 455 3.94 -14.69 -1.03
C TYR A 455 4.67 -15.04 -2.34
N TRP A 456 4.83 -14.09 -3.26
CA TRP A 456 5.51 -14.29 -4.55
C TRP A 456 6.99 -13.88 -4.46
N GLY A 457 7.88 -14.62 -5.13
CA GLY A 457 9.30 -14.25 -5.21
C GLY A 457 10.00 -14.16 -3.86
N GLU A 458 10.74 -13.07 -3.66
CA GLU A 458 11.49 -12.73 -2.44
C GLU A 458 10.70 -11.66 -1.67
N ASP A 459 9.68 -12.09 -0.91
CA ASP A 459 8.76 -11.21 -0.17
C ASP A 459 8.03 -10.18 -1.07
N GLY A 460 7.64 -10.58 -2.28
CA GLY A 460 7.01 -9.72 -3.30
C GLY A 460 8.02 -9.04 -4.25
N TRP A 461 9.32 -9.24 -4.01
CA TRP A 461 10.41 -8.69 -4.80
C TRP A 461 11.11 -9.74 -5.65
N PHE A 462 11.98 -9.29 -6.54
CA PHE A 462 12.81 -10.15 -7.36
C PHE A 462 14.17 -9.53 -7.65
N ARG A 463 15.10 -10.40 -8.01
CA ARG A 463 16.39 -10.01 -8.60
C ARG A 463 16.45 -10.54 -10.01
N ILE A 464 16.89 -9.72 -10.97
CA ILE A 464 16.97 -10.12 -12.38
C ILE A 464 18.29 -9.64 -13.00
N ARG A 465 18.96 -10.51 -13.75
CA ARG A 465 20.26 -10.21 -14.38
C ARG A 465 20.16 -9.05 -15.38
N MET A 466 21.14 -8.15 -15.33
CA MET A 466 21.23 -6.98 -16.22
C MET A 466 21.86 -7.30 -17.59
N TYR A 467 21.74 -6.38 -18.55
CA TYR A 467 22.50 -6.30 -19.81
C TYR A 467 22.23 -7.40 -20.87
N GLU A 468 21.24 -8.27 -20.66
CA GLU A 468 21.00 -9.45 -21.51
C GLU A 468 19.64 -9.45 -22.21
N ASN A 469 18.99 -8.29 -22.30
CA ASN A 469 17.62 -8.18 -22.79
C ASN A 469 16.64 -9.09 -22.02
N ASN A 470 16.97 -9.35 -20.74
CA ASN A 470 16.27 -10.28 -19.86
C ASN A 470 14.86 -9.75 -19.59
N LEU A 471 13.87 -10.38 -20.23
CA LEU A 471 12.46 -9.99 -20.22
C LEU A 471 12.22 -8.51 -20.63
N ASN A 472 13.09 -7.93 -21.44
CA ASN A 472 13.01 -6.53 -21.91
C ASN A 472 12.96 -5.45 -20.80
N ILE A 473 13.37 -5.78 -19.56
CA ILE A 473 13.24 -4.89 -18.40
C ILE A 473 13.94 -3.53 -18.55
N GLU A 474 14.97 -3.46 -19.40
CA GLU A 474 15.77 -2.24 -19.61
C GLU A 474 15.31 -1.39 -20.79
N SER A 475 14.26 -1.82 -21.51
CA SER A 475 13.86 -1.21 -22.78
C SER A 475 12.79 -0.12 -22.66
N ASP A 476 12.07 -0.08 -21.55
CA ASP A 476 10.87 0.75 -21.44
C ASP A 476 10.57 1.10 -19.98
N CYS A 477 11.19 2.17 -19.49
CA CYS A 477 11.00 2.65 -18.12
C CYS A 477 10.61 4.12 -18.08
N TYR A 478 9.94 4.50 -17.01
CA TYR A 478 9.41 5.83 -16.76
C TYR A 478 9.76 6.32 -15.36
N TRP A 479 9.89 7.63 -15.24
CA TRP A 479 10.19 8.32 -14.00
C TRP A 479 9.28 9.54 -13.85
N GLY A 480 9.01 9.91 -12.59
CA GLY A 480 8.27 11.13 -12.24
C GLY A 480 8.85 11.78 -10.99
N ILE A 481 8.83 13.11 -10.93
CA ILE A 481 9.29 13.88 -9.78
C ILE A 481 8.07 14.29 -8.95
N PRO A 482 7.78 13.63 -7.82
CA PRO A 482 6.62 13.98 -7.02
C PRO A 482 6.75 15.37 -6.40
N THR A 483 5.62 16.04 -6.23
CA THR A 483 5.50 17.34 -5.57
C THR A 483 4.14 17.45 -4.90
N ASP A 484 4.09 18.23 -3.83
CA ASP A 484 2.86 18.50 -3.08
C ASP A 484 2.19 19.84 -3.50
N GLN A 485 2.78 20.51 -4.49
CA GLN A 485 2.29 21.73 -5.14
C GLN A 485 1.79 21.40 -6.54
N LYS A 486 0.60 21.89 -6.90
CA LYS A 486 0.07 21.71 -8.26
C LYS A 486 0.97 22.46 -9.27
N PRO A 487 1.56 21.78 -10.26
CA PRO A 487 2.35 22.44 -11.29
C PRO A 487 1.50 23.37 -12.16
N GLU A 488 2.11 24.45 -12.65
CA GLU A 488 1.55 25.24 -13.76
C GLU A 488 1.82 24.49 -15.05
N VAL A 489 0.78 23.95 -15.69
CA VAL A 489 0.90 23.25 -16.97
C VAL A 489 0.33 24.14 -18.07
N GLU A 490 1.06 24.29 -19.18
CA GLU A 490 0.63 25.14 -20.31
C GLU A 490 -0.70 24.64 -20.91
N SER A 491 -1.64 25.55 -21.16
CA SER A 491 -3.00 25.24 -21.61
C SER A 491 -3.11 24.54 -22.98
N SER A 492 -2.04 24.57 -23.80
CA SER A 492 -1.95 23.83 -25.06
C SER A 492 -1.88 22.32 -24.88
N VAL A 493 -1.36 21.86 -23.73
CA VAL A 493 -1.26 20.45 -23.33
C VAL A 493 -2.61 19.96 -22.74
N GLU A 494 -3.44 20.87 -22.21
CA GLU A 494 -4.73 20.58 -21.58
C GLU A 494 -5.75 19.98 -22.55
N VAL A 495 -5.73 20.41 -23.82
CA VAL A 495 -6.69 19.97 -24.86
C VAL A 495 -6.39 18.55 -25.35
N GLU A 496 -5.11 18.14 -25.33
CA GLU A 496 -4.71 16.77 -25.72
C GLU A 496 -4.95 15.74 -24.60
N VAL A 497 -5.00 16.20 -23.34
CA VAL A 497 -5.24 15.34 -22.16
C VAL A 497 -6.73 15.23 -21.80
N ALA A 498 -7.61 16.09 -22.34
CA ALA A 498 -9.06 16.04 -22.09
C ALA A 498 -9.85 15.12 -23.06
N LEU A 499 -9.20 14.65 -24.12
CA LEU A 499 -9.69 13.65 -25.07
C LEU A 499 -9.15 12.26 -24.70
#